data_AF-A0A7V6X1P5-F1
#
_entry.id   AF-A0A7V6X1P5-F1
#
_cell.length_a   1.000
_cell.length_b   1.000
_cell.length_c   1.000
_cell.angle_alpha   90.00
_cell.angle_beta   90.00
_cell.angle_gamma   90.00
#
_symmetry.space_group_name_H-M   'P 1'
#
loop_
_entity.id
_entity.type
_entity.pdbx_description
1 polymer ?
#
loop_
_entity_poly.entity_id
_entity_poly.type
_entity_poly.pdbx_seq_one_letter_code
_entity_poly.pdbx_strand_id
1 'polypeptide(L)'
;MAKRSKSFKEAQAKVDRTKVYEPKEAFALLKEASFVKFDETVDAAVRLGVDPRHADQKVRGTLVLPHGTGQSRKVLVFAKGEKAQEAENAGADYVGAEELAEKI
;
A
#
# COMPACT_ATOMS: atom_id res chain seq x y z
N MET A 1 16.68 -4.09 -23.36
CA MET A 1 15.66 -4.42 -22.34
C MET A 1 15.92 -5.84 -21.85
N ALA A 2 15.96 -6.06 -20.54
CA ALA A 2 16.21 -7.39 -19.97
C ALA A 2 15.09 -8.38 -20.36
N LYS A 3 15.47 -9.64 -20.59
CA LYS A 3 14.55 -10.73 -20.95
C LYS A 3 13.61 -10.99 -19.77
N ARG A 4 12.30 -10.82 -19.98
CA ARG A 4 11.27 -11.12 -18.96
C ARG A 4 11.27 -12.60 -18.58
N SER A 5 10.97 -12.90 -17.32
CA SER A 5 10.87 -14.27 -16.80
C SER A 5 9.76 -15.07 -17.49
N LYS A 6 9.85 -16.41 -17.40
CA LYS A 6 8.85 -17.31 -17.99
C LYS A 6 7.47 -17.11 -17.33
N SER A 7 7.42 -17.06 -16.01
CA SER A 7 6.19 -16.80 -15.23
C SER A 7 5.52 -15.47 -15.59
N PHE A 8 6.32 -14.41 -15.81
CA PHE A 8 5.76 -13.12 -16.23
C PHE A 8 5.04 -13.21 -17.59
N LYS A 9 5.62 -13.94 -18.55
CA LYS A 9 5.02 -14.11 -19.87
C LYS A 9 3.73 -14.93 -19.81
N GLU A 10 3.70 -15.96 -18.97
CA GLU A 10 2.51 -16.79 -18.74
C GLU A 10 1.38 -15.99 -18.08
N ALA A 11 1.68 -15.18 -17.06
CA ALA A 11 0.71 -14.24 -16.48
C ALA A 11 0.17 -13.25 -17.53
N GLN A 12 1.08 -12.66 -18.31
CA GLN A 12 0.72 -11.65 -19.32
C GLN A 12 -0.19 -12.23 -20.41
N ALA A 13 -0.03 -13.50 -20.78
CA ALA A 13 -0.87 -14.16 -21.77
C ALA A 13 -2.33 -14.35 -21.32
N LYS A 14 -2.59 -14.38 -20.01
CA LYS A 14 -3.96 -14.49 -19.45
C LYS A 14 -4.72 -13.16 -19.48
N VAL A 15 -4.02 -12.04 -19.62
CA VAL A 15 -4.60 -10.68 -19.58
C VAL A 15 -4.83 -10.16 -21.00
N ASP A 16 -6.08 -9.90 -21.36
CA ASP A 16 -6.43 -9.17 -22.57
C ASP A 16 -6.36 -7.66 -22.29
N ARG A 17 -5.48 -6.96 -22.99
CA ARG A 17 -5.28 -5.51 -22.80
C ARG A 17 -6.36 -4.64 -23.46
N THR A 18 -7.21 -5.23 -24.29
CA THR A 18 -8.28 -4.54 -25.01
C THR A 18 -9.62 -4.66 -24.31
N LYS A 19 -9.79 -5.68 -23.46
CA LYS A 19 -10.99 -5.87 -22.65
C LYS A 19 -10.95 -4.97 -21.41
N VAL A 20 -12.07 -4.32 -21.12
CA VAL A 20 -12.34 -3.71 -19.82
C VAL A 20 -12.93 -4.78 -18.91
N TYR A 21 -12.24 -5.09 -17.82
CA TYR A 21 -12.70 -6.08 -16.84
C TYR A 21 -13.49 -5.39 -15.74
N GLU A 22 -14.62 -6.00 -15.36
CA GLU A 22 -15.31 -5.63 -14.13
C GLU A 22 -14.46 -5.97 -12.91
N PRO A 23 -14.59 -5.24 -11.78
CA PRO A 23 -13.73 -5.42 -10.62
C PRO A 23 -13.64 -6.87 -10.12
N LYS A 24 -14.77 -7.59 -10.09
CA LYS A 24 -14.81 -8.99 -9.65
C LYS A 24 -14.02 -9.92 -10.58
N GLU A 25 -14.15 -9.72 -11.89
CA GLU A 25 -13.41 -10.50 -12.89
C GLU A 25 -11.91 -10.21 -12.80
N ALA A 26 -11.54 -8.94 -12.60
CA ALA A 26 -10.14 -8.55 -12.44
C ALA A 26 -9.49 -9.21 -11.22
N PHE A 27 -10.16 -9.25 -10.07
CA PHE A 27 -9.64 -9.91 -8.86
C PHE A 27 -9.52 -11.42 -9.00
N ALA A 28 -10.45 -12.08 -9.72
CA ALA A 28 -10.33 -13.51 -10.01
C ALA A 28 -9.09 -13.79 -10.88
N LEU A 29 -8.92 -12.99 -11.94
CA LEU A 29 -7.78 -13.11 -12.85
C LEU A 29 -6.44 -12.85 -12.16
N LEU A 30 -6.37 -11.87 -11.26
CA LEU A 30 -5.16 -11.59 -10.46
C LEU A 30 -4.71 -12.82 -9.66
N LYS A 31 -5.66 -13.56 -9.05
CA LYS A 31 -5.35 -14.79 -8.30
C LYS A 31 -4.84 -15.90 -9.21
N GLU A 32 -5.38 -16.03 -10.42
CA GLU A 32 -4.93 -17.03 -11.39
C GLU A 32 -3.57 -16.68 -12.03
N ALA A 33 -3.22 -15.40 -12.08
CA ALA A 33 -1.96 -14.91 -12.62
C ALA A 33 -0.83 -14.90 -11.57
N SER A 34 -1.13 -15.18 -10.30
CA SER A 34 -0.14 -15.28 -9.23
C SER A 34 0.66 -16.58 -9.33
N PHE A 35 1.98 -16.46 -9.20
CA PHE A 35 2.91 -17.60 -9.20
C PHE A 35 3.70 -17.71 -7.89
N VAL A 36 3.45 -16.81 -6.94
CA VAL A 36 4.17 -16.79 -5.67
C VAL A 36 3.40 -17.59 -4.61
N LYS A 37 4.10 -17.95 -3.53
CA LYS A 37 3.57 -18.76 -2.43
C LYS A 37 3.22 -17.95 -1.17
N PHE A 38 3.46 -16.64 -1.20
CA PHE A 38 3.18 -15.73 -0.10
C PHE A 38 1.99 -14.83 -0.45
N ASP A 39 1.48 -14.08 0.53
CA ASP A 39 0.35 -13.16 0.32
C ASP A 39 0.80 -11.91 -0.44
N GLU A 40 0.31 -11.75 -1.68
CA GLU A 40 0.70 -10.66 -2.56
C GLU A 40 -0.04 -9.37 -2.24
N THR A 41 0.65 -8.24 -2.42
CA THR A 41 0.00 -6.93 -2.37
C THR A 41 -0.52 -6.56 -3.76
N VAL A 42 -1.80 -6.20 -3.83
CA VAL A 42 -2.41 -5.68 -5.06
C VAL A 42 -2.25 -4.17 -5.09
N ASP A 43 -1.73 -3.65 -6.19
CA ASP A 43 -1.60 -2.21 -6.44
C ASP A 43 -2.50 -1.79 -7.62
N ALA A 44 -3.00 -0.55 -7.57
CA ALA A 44 -3.88 0.02 -8.57
C ALA A 44 -3.23 1.25 -9.20
N ALA A 45 -2.83 1.12 -10.46
CA ALA A 45 -2.30 2.23 -11.24
C ALA A 45 -3.44 3.04 -11.87
N VAL A 46 -3.61 4.29 -11.44
CA VAL A 46 -4.62 5.21 -11.97
C VAL A 46 -3.93 6.33 -12.73
N ARG A 47 -4.29 6.51 -14.01
CA ARG A 47 -3.83 7.65 -14.81
C ARG A 47 -4.71 8.86 -14.51
N LEU A 48 -4.13 9.86 -13.84
CA LEU A 48 -4.78 11.13 -13.59
C LEU A 48 -4.56 12.10 -14.76
N GLY A 49 -5.51 13.00 -14.99
CA GLY A 49 -5.45 14.05 -16.02
C GLY A 49 -4.75 15.33 -15.56
N VAL A 50 -3.90 15.26 -14.53
CA VAL A 50 -3.21 16.42 -13.93
C VAL A 50 -1.85 16.68 -14.58
N ASP A 51 -1.43 17.94 -14.66
CA ASP A 51 -0.09 18.31 -15.07
C ASP A 51 0.84 18.50 -13.85
N PRO A 52 1.79 17.59 -13.60
CA PRO A 52 2.65 17.65 -12.42
C PRO A 52 3.65 18.83 -12.43
N ARG A 53 3.78 19.56 -13.55
CA ARG A 53 4.59 20.78 -13.66
C ARG A 53 3.95 21.94 -12.91
N HIS A 54 2.63 21.93 -12.78
CA HIS A 54 1.85 22.92 -12.06
C HIS A 54 1.69 22.46 -10.60
N ALA A 55 2.15 23.29 -9.64
CA ALA A 55 2.24 22.89 -8.24
C ALA A 55 0.87 22.64 -7.58
N ASP A 56 -0.15 23.37 -8.02
CA ASP A 56 -1.56 23.28 -7.61
C ASP A 56 -2.24 21.99 -8.09
N GLN A 57 -1.73 21.34 -9.12
CA GLN A 57 -2.29 20.10 -9.67
C GLN A 57 -1.61 18.83 -9.10
N LYS A 58 -0.68 18.98 -8.16
CA LYS A 58 -0.05 17.84 -7.48
C LYS A 58 -1.01 17.22 -6.47
N VAL A 59 -1.36 15.96 -6.69
CA VAL A 59 -2.19 15.20 -5.76
C VAL A 59 -1.30 14.43 -4.80
N ARG A 60 -1.32 14.81 -3.51
CA ARG A 60 -0.72 14.05 -2.42
C ARG A 60 -1.72 13.97 -1.28
N GLY A 61 -2.22 12.77 -1.01
CA GLY A 61 -3.20 12.54 0.04
C GLY A 61 -2.98 11.19 0.70
N THR A 62 -3.55 11.04 1.89
CA THR A 62 -3.68 9.78 2.59
C THR A 62 -5.17 9.41 2.60
N LEU A 63 -5.45 8.12 2.46
CA LEU A 63 -6.81 7.59 2.50
C LEU A 63 -6.85 6.47 3.52
N VAL A 64 -7.90 6.45 4.33
CA VAL A 64 -8.20 5.30 5.19
C VAL A 64 -9.05 4.34 4.37
N LEU A 65 -8.56 3.12 4.15
CA LEU A 65 -9.32 2.11 3.43
C LEU A 65 -10.44 1.56 4.33
N PRO A 66 -11.67 1.37 3.82
CA PRO A 66 -12.81 0.88 4.60
C PRO A 66 -12.57 -0.48 5.29
N HIS A 67 -11.70 -1.30 4.69
CA HIS A 67 -11.34 -2.63 5.21
C HIS A 67 -9.88 -2.69 5.71
N GLY A 68 -9.23 -1.53 5.88
CA GLY A 68 -7.81 -1.45 6.24
C GLY A 68 -6.89 -1.95 5.12
N THR A 69 -5.60 -2.05 5.43
CA THR A 69 -4.57 -2.55 4.49
C THR A 69 -4.26 -4.03 4.65
N GLY A 70 -5.03 -4.77 5.47
CA GLY A 70 -4.79 -6.20 5.75
C GLY A 70 -3.50 -6.51 6.53
N GLN A 71 -2.71 -5.50 6.87
CA GLN A 71 -1.47 -5.62 7.64
C GLN A 71 -1.62 -4.97 9.00
N SER A 72 -1.20 -5.68 10.05
CA SER A 72 -1.09 -5.13 11.39
C SER A 72 0.06 -4.13 11.44
N ARG A 73 -0.26 -2.85 11.56
CA ARG A 73 0.73 -1.79 11.74
C ARG A 73 1.07 -1.69 13.21
N LYS A 74 2.37 -1.61 13.51
CA LYS A 74 2.84 -1.22 14.84
C LYS A 74 3.18 0.26 14.80
N VAL A 75 2.58 1.03 15.69
CA VAL A 75 2.77 2.49 15.78
C VAL A 75 3.55 2.81 17.05
N LEU A 76 4.75 3.35 16.86
CA LEU A 76 5.57 3.91 17.92
C LEU A 76 5.49 5.43 17.84
N VAL A 77 5.13 6.07 18.95
CA VAL A 77 4.93 7.53 19.05
C VAL A 77 6.01 8.14 19.92
N PHE A 78 6.68 9.16 19.39
CA PHE A 78 7.59 10.00 20.15
C PHE A 78 6.86 11.18 20.77
N ALA A 79 6.63 11.13 22.08
CA ALA A 79 5.96 12.19 22.82
C ALA A 79 6.49 12.31 24.26
N LYS A 80 6.39 13.51 24.84
CA LYS A 80 6.76 13.81 26.24
C LYS A 80 5.57 14.44 26.96
N GLY A 81 5.43 14.18 28.26
CA GLY A 81 4.39 14.79 29.10
C GLY A 81 2.96 14.36 28.72
N GLU A 82 2.01 15.30 28.74
CA GLU A 82 0.57 15.03 28.53
C GLU A 82 0.27 14.38 27.16
N LYS A 83 1.03 14.73 26.12
CA LYS A 83 0.88 14.12 24.79
C LYS A 83 1.27 12.65 24.71
N ALA A 84 2.12 12.18 25.64
CA ALA A 84 2.41 10.75 25.73
C ALA A 84 1.20 9.99 26.28
N GLN A 85 0.53 10.55 27.28
CA GLN A 85 -0.69 9.96 27.86
C GLN A 85 -1.85 9.95 26.87
N GLU A 86 -2.00 11.01 26.06
CA GLU A 86 -2.96 11.03 24.95
C GLU A 86 -2.63 9.95 23.90
N ALA A 87 -1.36 9.73 23.58
CA ALA A 87 -0.93 8.71 22.62
C ALA A 87 -1.15 7.27 23.15
N GLU A 88 -0.89 7.03 24.43
CA GLU A 88 -1.19 5.75 25.09
C GLU A 88 -2.70 5.47 25.05
N ASN A 89 -3.53 6.47 25.42
CA ASN A 89 -4.99 6.35 25.41
C ASN A 89 -5.57 6.19 24.01
N ALA A 90 -4.90 6.74 22.99
CA ALA A 90 -5.28 6.58 21.58
C ALA A 90 -4.92 5.21 20.99
N GLY A 91 -4.21 4.35 21.75
CA GLY A 91 -3.88 2.99 21.35
C GLY A 91 -2.57 2.85 20.58
N ALA A 92 -1.58 3.70 20.83
CA ALA A 92 -0.22 3.49 20.32
C ALA A 92 0.42 2.24 20.96
N ASP A 93 1.11 1.43 20.16
CA ASP A 93 1.77 0.20 20.64
C ASP A 93 2.98 0.51 21.54
N TYR A 94 3.66 1.62 21.26
CA TYR A 94 4.81 2.09 22.04
C TYR A 94 4.79 3.61 22.13
N VAL A 95 5.00 4.15 23.33
CA VAL A 95 5.16 5.58 23.58
C VAL A 95 6.44 5.81 24.36
N GLY A 96 7.25 6.77 23.94
CA GLY A 96 8.46 7.14 24.66
C GLY A 96 9.20 8.29 24.02
N ALA A 97 10.27 8.74 24.65
CA ALA A 97 11.05 9.87 24.19
C ALA A 97 12.52 9.47 24.00
N GLU A 98 13.40 9.94 24.88
CA GLU A 98 14.86 9.74 24.73
C GLU A 98 15.27 8.27 24.86
N GLU A 99 14.65 7.49 25.76
CA GLU A 99 14.97 6.07 25.93
C GLU A 99 14.62 5.17 24.72
N LEU A 100 13.62 5.55 23.92
CA LEU A 100 13.30 4.82 22.69
C LEU A 100 14.19 5.29 21.52
N ALA A 101 14.63 6.55 21.54
CA ALA A 101 15.56 7.07 20.53
C ALA A 101 16.95 6.41 20.63
N GLU A 102 17.40 6.05 21.83
CA GLU A 102 18.67 5.33 22.03
C GLU A 102 18.58 3.83 21.69
N LYS A 103 17.37 3.24 21.63
CA LYS A 103 17.15 1.82 21.35
C LYS A 103 16.96 1.49 19.86
N ILE A 104 16.80 2.49 19.01
CA ILE A 104 16.64 2.37 17.55
C ILE A 104 17.99 2.62 16.87
#